data_AF-A0AAW2ZZC4-F1
#
_entry.id   AF-A0AAW2ZZC4-F1
#
_cell.length_a   1.000
_cell.length_b   1.000
_cell.length_c   1.000
_cell.angle_alpha   90.00
_cell.angle_beta   90.00
_cell.angle_gamma   90.00
#
_symmetry.space_group_name_H-M   'P 1'
#
loop_
_entity.id
_entity.type
_entity.pdbx_description
1 polymer ?
#
loop_
_entity_poly.entity_id
_entity_poly.type
_entity_poly.pdbx_seq_one_letter_code
_entity_poly.pdbx_strand_id
1 'polypeptide(L)'
;MEVIMNYMYEIDPIHLVTSAVAQQMLAMVWFDCIVRQIDRYYVAADKGVRRVEHAITRYPGIMVSAATFACSCLRSLIVLTLVHMCGCSTLYQYQSAAMVAVVIGTMRVHRTFSCHRPIQIFVTETGYEMAAAMTTAVLCYYMKKYEF
;
A
#
# COMPACT_ATOMS: atom_id res chain seq x y z
N MET A 1 -14.41 -22.11 2.82
CA MET A 1 -13.10 -22.01 2.14
C MET A 1 -13.28 -22.11 0.63
N GLU A 2 -14.03 -23.11 0.15
CA GLU A 2 -14.34 -23.29 -1.28
C GLU A 2 -14.98 -22.07 -1.97
N VAL A 3 -15.92 -21.41 -1.30
CA VAL A 3 -16.57 -20.18 -1.82
C VAL A 3 -15.57 -19.05 -2.09
N ILE A 4 -14.63 -18.83 -1.17
CA ILE A 4 -13.60 -17.78 -1.30
C ILE A 4 -12.60 -18.15 -2.40
N MET A 5 -12.23 -19.42 -2.51
CA MET A 5 -11.35 -19.91 -3.58
C MET A 5 -11.99 -19.73 -4.96
N ASN A 6 -13.28 -20.04 -5.12
CA ASN A 6 -13.99 -19.84 -6.38
C ASN A 6 -14.00 -18.37 -6.80
N TYR A 7 -14.21 -17.44 -5.86
CA TYR A 7 -14.10 -16.01 -6.15
C TYR A 7 -12.69 -15.55 -6.50
N MET A 8 -11.64 -16.20 -5.96
CA MET A 8 -10.27 -15.89 -6.35
C MET A 8 -9.95 -16.34 -7.79
N TYR A 9 -10.59 -17.40 -8.29
CA TYR A 9 -10.43 -17.85 -9.67
C TYR A 9 -11.16 -16.97 -10.69
N GLU A 10 -12.20 -16.24 -10.27
CA GLU A 10 -12.93 -15.28 -11.10
C GLU A 10 -12.23 -13.90 -11.18
N ILE A 11 -11.18 -13.66 -10.39
CA ILE A 11 -10.45 -12.39 -10.42
C ILE A 11 -9.55 -12.35 -11.64
N ASP A 12 -9.78 -11.36 -12.49
CA ASP A 12 -8.91 -11.10 -13.63
C ASP A 12 -7.49 -10.74 -13.19
N PRO A 13 -6.47 -11.51 -13.61
CA PRO A 13 -5.09 -11.28 -13.21
C PRO A 13 -4.56 -9.94 -13.71
N ILE A 14 -5.12 -9.40 -14.79
CA ILE A 14 -4.77 -8.10 -15.34
C ILE A 14 -5.11 -6.99 -14.35
N HIS A 15 -6.30 -7.03 -13.74
CA HIS A 15 -6.74 -6.07 -12.72
C HIS A 15 -5.81 -6.04 -11.51
N LEU A 16 -5.31 -7.21 -11.12
CA LEU A 16 -4.38 -7.37 -10.01
C LEU A 16 -2.99 -6.80 -10.33
N VAL A 17 -2.45 -7.11 -11.51
CA VAL A 17 -1.10 -6.65 -11.91
C VAL A 17 -1.08 -5.15 -12.13
N THR A 18 -2.06 -4.58 -12.84
CA THR A 18 -2.11 -3.14 -13.13
C THR A 18 -2.25 -2.31 -11.84
N SER A 19 -3.13 -2.73 -10.93
CA SER A 19 -3.30 -2.06 -9.64
C SER A 19 -2.07 -2.20 -8.75
N ALA A 20 -1.40 -3.36 -8.74
CA ALA A 20 -0.15 -3.55 -8.01
C ALA A 20 1.00 -2.68 -8.56
N VAL A 21 1.13 -2.56 -9.89
CA VAL A 21 2.14 -1.69 -10.53
C VAL A 21 1.90 -0.23 -10.16
N ALA A 22 0.65 0.24 -10.22
CA ALA A 22 0.31 1.62 -9.85
C ALA A 22 0.60 1.91 -8.37
N GLN A 23 0.30 0.96 -7.47
CA GLN A 23 0.66 1.06 -6.06
C GLN A 23 2.17 1.09 -5.85
N GLN A 24 2.94 0.29 -6.61
CA GLN A 24 4.39 0.30 -6.55
C GLN A 24 4.97 1.66 -6.98
N MET A 25 4.43 2.26 -8.05
CA MET A 25 4.82 3.62 -8.46
C MET A 25 4.49 4.65 -7.39
N LEU A 26 3.30 4.55 -6.79
CA LEU A 26 2.89 5.40 -5.67
C LEU A 26 3.82 5.21 -4.46
N ALA A 27 4.28 4.00 -4.17
CA ALA A 27 5.25 3.72 -3.12
C ALA A 27 6.57 4.43 -3.37
N MET A 28 7.09 4.37 -4.60
CA MET A 28 8.33 5.07 -4.96
C MET A 28 8.17 6.57 -4.71
N VAL A 29 7.10 7.18 -5.20
CA VAL A 29 6.85 8.62 -5.01
C VAL A 29 6.65 8.96 -3.53
N TRP A 30 5.85 8.19 -2.80
CA TRP A 30 5.52 8.44 -1.40
C TRP A 30 6.76 8.37 -0.52
N PHE A 31 7.52 7.28 -0.62
CA PHE A 31 8.66 7.08 0.25
C PHE A 31 9.90 7.87 -0.20
N ASP A 32 10.19 7.97 -1.50
CA ASP A 32 11.40 8.64 -1.97
C ASP A 32 11.27 10.16 -2.08
N CYS A 33 10.05 10.70 -2.25
CA CYS A 33 9.81 12.14 -2.28
C CYS A 33 9.27 12.64 -0.94
N ILE A 34 8.13 12.13 -0.47
CA ILE A 34 7.41 12.74 0.66
C ILE A 34 8.10 12.39 1.98
N VAL A 35 8.23 11.10 2.31
CA VAL A 35 8.82 10.66 3.58
C VAL A 35 10.28 11.10 3.66
N ARG A 36 11.05 10.95 2.58
CA ARG A 36 12.45 11.40 2.53
C ARG A 36 12.63 12.90 2.77
N GLN A 37 11.72 13.74 2.27
CA GLN A 37 11.77 15.19 2.53
C GLN A 37 11.45 15.51 3.99
N ILE A 38 10.43 14.86 4.55
CA ILE A 38 10.05 14.99 5.96
C ILE A 38 11.22 14.59 6.85
N ASP A 39 11.86 13.45 6.58
CA ASP A 39 13.01 12.97 7.34
C ASP A 39 14.19 13.94 7.28
N ARG A 40 14.51 14.47 6.10
CA ARG A 40 15.57 15.47 5.95
C ARG A 40 15.28 16.73 6.75
N TYR A 41 14.02 17.17 6.79
CA TYR A 41 13.61 18.33 7.55
C TYR A 41 13.79 18.11 9.07
N TYR A 42 13.34 16.97 9.59
CA TYR A 42 13.46 16.65 11.02
C TYR A 42 14.89 16.35 11.44
N VAL A 43 15.69 15.65 10.62
CA VAL A 43 17.11 15.40 10.89
C VAL A 43 17.94 16.69 10.85
N ALA A 44 17.58 17.66 10.00
CA ALA A 44 18.22 18.97 9.99
C ALA A 44 17.91 19.79 11.26
N ALA A 45 16.74 19.61 11.85
CA ALA A 45 16.35 20.24 13.11
C ALA A 45 17.05 19.60 14.33
N ASP A 46 17.23 18.28 14.34
CA ASP A 46 17.85 17.53 15.43
C ASP A 46 19.36 17.31 15.23
N LYS A 47 20.17 18.37 15.42
CA LYS A 47 21.65 18.31 15.35
C LYS A 47 22.30 17.29 16.32
N GLY A 48 21.58 16.77 17.32
CA GLY A 48 22.09 15.85 18.34
C GLY A 48 22.04 14.35 17.99
N VAL A 49 21.33 13.94 16.93
CA VAL A 49 20.97 12.52 16.68
C VAL A 49 21.97 11.77 15.78
N ARG A 50 23.03 12.44 15.29
CA ARG A 50 24.08 11.85 14.44
C ARG A 50 24.80 10.62 15.04
N ARG A 51 24.67 10.34 16.35
CA ARG A 51 25.26 9.14 16.98
C ARG A 51 24.44 7.85 16.76
N VAL A 52 23.19 7.93 16.31
CA VAL A 52 22.30 6.75 16.14
C VAL A 52 22.31 6.23 14.70
N GLU A 53 22.85 6.99 13.74
CA GLU A 53 22.90 6.60 12.32
C GLU A 53 23.69 5.30 12.06
N HIS A 54 24.56 4.88 12.99
CA HIS A 54 25.34 3.64 12.87
C HIS A 54 24.62 2.37 13.37
N ALA A 55 23.43 2.47 13.96
CA ALA A 55 22.62 1.32 14.40
C ALA A 55 21.45 1.00 13.45
N ILE A 56 21.47 1.55 12.24
CA ILE A 56 20.40 1.37 11.25
C ILE A 56 20.73 0.14 10.40
N THR A 57 20.06 -0.98 10.68
CA THR A 57 20.03 -2.13 9.77
C THR A 57 19.22 -1.77 8.54
N ARG A 58 19.91 -1.38 7.47
CA ARG A 58 19.29 -1.13 6.16
C ARG A 58 19.06 -2.47 5.47
N TYR A 59 17.79 -2.85 5.31
CA TYR A 59 17.44 -3.92 4.40
C TYR A 59 17.81 -3.53 2.96
N PRO A 60 18.29 -4.48 2.14
CA PRO A 60 18.62 -4.19 0.75
C PRO A 60 17.37 -3.69 0.02
N GLY A 61 17.52 -2.62 -0.76
CA GLY A 61 16.40 -1.94 -1.43
C GLY A 61 15.55 -2.87 -2.30
N ILE A 62 16.17 -3.89 -2.90
CA ILE A 62 15.51 -4.92 -3.71
C ILE A 62 14.53 -5.76 -2.88
N MET A 63 14.91 -6.11 -1.65
CA MET A 63 14.05 -6.90 -0.75
C MET A 63 12.85 -6.08 -0.30
N VAL A 64 13.06 -4.80 -0.01
CA VAL A 64 11.96 -3.87 0.32
C VAL A 64 11.03 -3.68 -0.89
N SER A 65 11.57 -3.49 -2.10
CA SER A 65 10.75 -3.36 -3.30
C SER A 65 9.94 -4.63 -3.60
N ALA A 66 10.54 -5.81 -3.39
CA ALA A 66 9.83 -7.07 -3.57
C ALA A 66 8.71 -7.25 -2.53
N ALA A 67 8.99 -6.94 -1.27
CA ALA A 67 7.99 -7.01 -0.19
C ALA A 67 6.84 -6.01 -0.41
N THR A 68 7.15 -4.78 -0.83
CA THR A 68 6.13 -3.77 -1.17
C THR A 68 5.25 -4.18 -2.33
N PHE A 69 5.84 -4.80 -3.36
CA PHE A 69 5.08 -5.33 -4.48
C PHE A 69 4.16 -6.47 -4.04
N ALA A 70 4.66 -7.41 -3.24
CA ALA A 70 3.85 -8.50 -2.68
C ALA A 70 2.68 -7.98 -1.83
N CYS A 71 2.92 -6.97 -0.98
CA CYS A 71 1.87 -6.31 -0.20
C CYS A 71 0.83 -5.63 -1.10
N SER A 72 1.26 -5.04 -2.22
CA SER A 72 0.37 -4.41 -3.20
C SER A 72 -0.51 -5.42 -3.93
N CYS A 73 0.02 -6.59 -4.29
CA CYS A 73 -0.77 -7.70 -4.83
C CYS A 73 -1.80 -8.20 -3.82
N LEU A 74 -1.39 -8.44 -2.57
CA LEU A 74 -2.29 -8.89 -1.50
C LEU A 74 -3.41 -7.88 -1.22
N ARG A 75 -3.09 -6.58 -1.15
CA ARG A 75 -4.08 -5.52 -0.98
C ARG A 75 -5.09 -5.52 -2.13
N SER A 76 -4.61 -5.64 -3.36
CA SER A 76 -5.46 -5.67 -4.56
C SER A 76 -6.39 -6.88 -4.56
N LEU A 77 -5.89 -8.05 -4.15
CA LEU A 77 -6.70 -9.25 -3.95
C LEU A 77 -7.80 -9.03 -2.90
N ILE A 78 -7.47 -8.44 -1.75
CA ILE A 78 -8.45 -8.19 -0.69
C ILE A 78 -9.54 -7.23 -1.17
N VAL A 79 -9.17 -6.14 -1.86
CA VAL A 79 -10.15 -5.19 -2.39
C VAL A 79 -11.05 -5.84 -3.44
N LEU A 80 -10.48 -6.60 -4.37
CA LEU A 80 -11.24 -7.29 -5.43
C LEU A 80 -12.17 -8.37 -4.86
N THR A 81 -11.70 -9.15 -3.90
CA THR A 81 -12.56 -10.14 -3.21
C THR A 81 -13.71 -9.47 -2.46
N LEU A 82 -13.46 -8.38 -1.73
CA LEU A 82 -14.53 -7.62 -1.05
C LEU A 82 -15.54 -7.04 -2.04
N VAL A 83 -15.06 -6.44 -3.13
CA VAL A 83 -15.91 -5.89 -4.20
C VAL A 83 -16.81 -6.97 -4.81
N HIS A 84 -16.26 -8.16 -5.05
CA HIS A 84 -17.01 -9.26 -5.65
C HIS A 84 -18.04 -9.85 -4.68
N MET A 85 -17.63 -10.10 -3.43
CA MET A 85 -18.50 -10.60 -2.36
C MET A 85 -19.67 -9.66 -2.06
N CYS A 86 -19.44 -8.35 -2.12
CA CYS A 86 -20.46 -7.34 -1.84
C CYS A 86 -21.23 -6.87 -3.08
N GLY A 87 -20.95 -7.42 -4.27
CA GLY A 87 -21.64 -7.04 -5.51
C GLY A 87 -21.51 -5.56 -5.86
N CYS A 88 -20.36 -4.93 -5.58
CA CYS A 88 -20.19 -3.50 -5.74
C CYS A 88 -20.24 -3.08 -7.23
N SER A 89 -20.98 -2.01 -7.53
CA SER A 89 -21.19 -1.50 -8.89
C SER A 89 -20.83 -0.01 -9.04
N THR A 90 -20.78 0.74 -7.94
CA THR A 90 -20.48 2.18 -7.95
C THR A 90 -19.07 2.47 -7.44
N LEU A 91 -18.47 3.58 -7.91
CA LEU A 91 -17.15 4.01 -7.45
C LEU A 91 -17.09 4.19 -5.92
N TYR A 92 -18.15 4.74 -5.32
CA TYR A 92 -18.24 4.91 -3.87
C TYR A 92 -18.17 3.59 -3.11
N GLN A 93 -18.83 2.54 -3.64
CA GLN A 93 -18.77 1.21 -3.03
C GLN A 93 -17.36 0.60 -3.11
N TYR A 94 -16.67 0.77 -4.24
CA TYR A 94 -15.26 0.37 -4.37
C TYR A 94 -14.35 1.08 -3.37
N GLN A 95 -14.55 2.39 -3.16
CA GLN A 95 -13.81 3.17 -2.17
C GLN A 95 -14.12 2.70 -0.74
N SER A 96 -15.38 2.38 -0.43
CA SER A 96 -15.75 1.83 0.88
C SER A 96 -15.12 0.44 1.13
N ALA A 97 -15.07 -0.42 0.12
CA ALA A 97 -14.40 -1.73 0.20
C ALA A 97 -12.89 -1.57 0.45
N ALA A 98 -12.26 -0.60 -0.23
CA ALA A 98 -10.87 -0.24 0.03
C ALA A 98 -10.64 0.28 1.47
N MET A 99 -11.55 1.09 2.01
CA MET A 99 -11.45 1.53 3.41
C MET A 99 -11.58 0.37 4.40
N VAL A 100 -12.48 -0.57 4.13
CA VAL A 100 -12.61 -1.79 4.94
C VAL A 100 -11.31 -2.61 4.89
N ALA A 101 -10.68 -2.75 3.73
CA ALA A 101 -9.39 -3.43 3.60
C ALA A 101 -8.29 -2.76 4.45
N VAL A 102 -8.25 -1.42 4.48
CA VAL A 102 -7.29 -0.67 5.32
C VAL A 102 -7.54 -0.88 6.81
N VAL A 103 -8.81 -0.89 7.25
CA VAL A 103 -9.18 -1.10 8.66
C VAL A 103 -8.86 -2.52 9.14
N ILE A 104 -9.02 -3.52 8.27
CA ILE A 104 -8.67 -4.92 8.57
C ILE A 104 -7.15 -5.10 8.74
N GLY A 105 -6.35 -4.09 8.36
CA GLY A 105 -4.92 -4.08 8.59
C GLY A 105 -4.16 -4.83 7.52
N THR A 106 -4.27 -4.38 6.27
CA THR A 106 -3.40 -4.84 5.19
C THR A 106 -1.92 -4.69 5.55
N MET A 107 -1.12 -5.69 5.15
CA MET A 107 0.30 -5.82 5.49
C MET A 107 1.05 -4.51 5.26
N ARG A 108 1.53 -3.90 6.35
CA ARG A 108 2.22 -2.61 6.31
C ARG A 108 3.58 -2.77 5.66
N VAL A 109 3.87 -1.84 4.75
CA VAL A 109 5.20 -1.70 4.18
C VAL A 109 6.17 -1.22 5.25
N HIS A 110 7.05 -2.11 5.72
CA HIS A 110 8.14 -1.75 6.62
C HIS A 110 9.40 -1.40 5.83
N ARG A 111 9.75 -0.12 5.78
CA ARG A 111 11.01 0.33 5.15
C ARG A 111 12.13 0.60 6.15
N THR A 112 11.84 0.95 7.41
CA THR A 112 12.89 1.25 8.41
C THR A 112 12.32 1.28 9.83
N PHE A 113 12.78 0.40 10.73
CA PHE A 113 12.46 0.46 12.17
C PHE A 113 13.36 1.43 12.96
N SER A 114 14.46 1.85 12.37
CA SER A 114 15.51 2.55 13.08
C SER A 114 15.36 4.06 12.89
N CYS A 115 14.95 4.75 13.95
CA CYS A 115 15.01 6.21 14.17
C CYS A 115 13.76 7.07 13.88
N HIS A 116 12.64 6.54 13.39
CA HIS A 116 11.40 7.34 13.32
C HIS A 116 10.61 7.26 14.63
N ARG A 117 10.03 8.39 15.05
CA ARG A 117 9.13 8.40 16.21
C ARG A 117 7.89 7.54 15.87
N PRO A 118 7.38 6.70 16.80
CA PRO A 118 6.34 5.71 16.51
C PRO A 118 5.06 6.31 15.90
N ILE A 119 4.73 7.56 16.23
CA ILE A 119 3.59 8.29 15.66
C ILE A 119 3.84 8.67 14.19
N GLN A 120 5.05 9.09 13.82
CA GLN A 120 5.37 9.46 12.44
C GLN A 120 5.39 8.23 11.53
N ILE A 121 5.91 7.09 12.03
CA ILE A 121 5.82 5.79 11.33
C ILE A 121 4.35 5.45 11.10
N PHE A 122 3.55 5.51 12.16
CA PHE A 122 2.14 5.17 12.07
C PHE A 122 1.39 6.03 11.05
N VAL A 123 1.60 7.36 11.07
CA VAL A 123 0.92 8.28 10.14
C VAL A 123 1.39 8.08 8.70
N THR A 124 2.69 7.92 8.46
CA THR A 124 3.23 7.77 7.10
C THR A 124 2.89 6.41 6.49
N GLU A 125 2.93 5.32 7.27
CA GLU A 125 2.51 3.99 6.84
C GLU A 125 0.99 3.92 6.62
N THR A 126 0.18 4.43 7.55
CA THR A 126 -1.29 4.40 7.42
C THR A 126 -1.76 5.30 6.28
N GLY A 127 -1.12 6.47 6.10
CA GLY A 127 -1.40 7.37 4.97
C GLY A 127 -1.08 6.71 3.63
N TYR A 128 0.05 5.99 3.54
CA TYR A 128 0.38 5.19 2.36
C TYR A 128 -0.65 4.08 2.11
N GLU A 129 -1.01 3.29 3.13
CA GLU A 129 -2.01 2.22 3.00
C GLU A 129 -3.34 2.75 2.48
N MET A 130 -3.80 3.89 3.00
CA MET A 130 -5.03 4.54 2.55
C MET A 130 -4.94 4.98 1.08
N ALA A 131 -3.84 5.63 0.69
CA ALA A 131 -3.63 6.08 -0.69
C ALA A 131 -3.51 4.89 -1.66
N ALA A 132 -2.82 3.82 -1.25
CA ALA A 132 -2.65 2.60 -2.03
C ALA A 132 -3.99 1.83 -2.20
N ALA A 133 -4.81 1.74 -1.15
CA ALA A 133 -6.12 1.12 -1.22
C ALA A 133 -7.07 1.93 -2.12
N MET A 134 -7.04 3.27 -2.02
CA MET A 134 -7.85 4.15 -2.86
C MET A 134 -7.46 4.08 -4.34
N THR A 135 -6.16 4.03 -4.65
CA THR A 135 -5.69 3.85 -6.03
C THR A 135 -6.13 2.50 -6.60
N THR A 136 -6.10 1.43 -5.79
CA THR A 136 -6.66 0.12 -6.16
C THR A 136 -8.14 0.24 -6.53
N ALA A 137 -8.95 0.85 -5.65
CA ALA A 137 -10.39 1.00 -5.88
C ALA A 137 -10.70 1.76 -7.18
N VAL A 138 -9.99 2.87 -7.41
CA VAL A 138 -10.17 3.70 -8.60
C VAL A 138 -9.80 2.94 -9.87
N LEU A 139 -8.64 2.27 -9.88
CA LEU A 139 -8.16 1.52 -11.06
C LEU A 139 -9.06 0.34 -11.38
N CYS A 140 -9.40 -0.48 -10.39
CA CYS A 140 -10.27 -1.63 -10.59
C CYS A 140 -11.67 -1.21 -11.07
N TYR A 141 -12.21 -0.08 -10.58
CA TYR A 141 -13.48 0.45 -11.07
C TYR A 141 -13.39 0.88 -12.54
N TYR A 142 -12.35 1.65 -12.92
CA TYR A 142 -12.21 2.13 -14.29
C TYR A 142 -11.93 1.00 -15.28
N MET A 143 -11.11 0.02 -14.92
CA MET A 143 -10.87 -1.14 -15.78
C MET A 143 -12.16 -1.93 -16.04
N LYS A 144 -12.95 -2.19 -14.99
CA LYS A 144 -14.25 -2.84 -15.13
C LYS A 144 -15.23 -2.01 -15.96
N LYS A 145 -15.22 -0.68 -15.81
CA LYS A 145 -16.11 0.23 -16.56
C LYS A 145 -15.78 0.28 -18.06
N TYR A 146 -14.51 0.11 -18.42
CA TYR A 146 -14.03 0.17 -19.80
C TYR A 146 -13.81 -1.21 -20.44
N GLU A 147 -14.23 -2.30 -19.76
CA GLU A 147 -14.10 -3.69 -20.25
C GLU A 147 -12.68 -4.05 -20.70
N PHE A 148 -11.68 -3.56 -19.96
CA PHE A 148 -10.25 -3.88 -20.18
C PHE A 148 -9.85 -5.21 -19.55
#